data_AF-A0A1C6HNV9-F1
#
_entry.id   AF-A0A1C6HNV9-F1
#
_cell.length_a   1.000
_cell.length_b   1.000
_cell.length_c   1.000
_cell.angle_alpha   90.00
_cell.angle_beta   90.00
_cell.angle_gamma   90.00
#
_symmetry.space_group_name_H-M   'P 1'
#
loop_
_entity.id
_entity.type
_entity.pdbx_description
1 polymer ?
#
loop_
_entity_poly.entity_id
_entity_poly.type
_entity_poly.pdbx_seq_one_letter_code
_entity_poly.pdbx_strand_id
1 'polypeptide(L)' 'MTVTLDSREKEIINLLCVCSMNASEAARRSYCHRNTIMYYIQKIKTRTGLNPLCYRDLRKLEEAAKD' A
#
# COMPACT_ATOMS: atom_id res chain seq x y z
N MET A 1 2.16 18.41 2.97
CA MET A 1 1.37 17.71 1.93
C MET A 1 0.60 16.62 2.65
N THR A 2 -0.71 16.77 2.85
CA THR A 2 -1.54 15.79 3.56
C THR A 2 -1.88 14.66 2.60
N VAL A 3 -1.44 13.44 2.92
CA VAL A 3 -1.74 12.26 2.11
C VAL A 3 -3.08 11.71 2.56
N THR A 4 -4.13 11.89 1.76
CA THR A 4 -5.43 11.26 2.01
C THR A 4 -5.48 9.89 1.36
N LEU A 5 -5.80 8.83 2.10
CA LEU A 5 -5.95 7.46 1.59
C LEU A 5 -7.41 7.00 1.70
N ASP A 6 -7.92 6.35 0.65
CA ASP A 6 -9.23 5.69 0.74
C ASP A 6 -9.16 4.40 1.57
N SER A 7 -10.31 3.85 1.99
CA SER A 7 -10.35 2.66 2.85
C SER A 7 -9.61 1.46 2.26
N ARG A 8 -9.65 1.29 0.93
CA ARG A 8 -8.99 0.18 0.25
C ARG A 8 -7.49 0.40 0.16
N GLU A 9 -7.05 1.62 -0.09
CA GLU A 9 -5.64 2.00 -0.05
C GLU A 9 -5.05 1.77 1.35
N LYS A 10 -5.76 2.16 2.41
CA LYS A 10 -5.35 1.88 3.81
C LYS A 10 -5.17 0.38 4.07
N GLU A 11 -6.11 -0.44 3.61
CA GLU A 11 -6.02 -1.91 3.73
C GLU A 11 -4.79 -2.46 3.00
N ILE A 12 -4.53 -2.01 1.77
CA ILE A 12 -3.36 -2.40 0.99
C ILE A 12 -2.05 -2.00 1.68
N ILE A 13 -1.97 -0.78 2.24
CA ILE A 13 -0.79 -0.31 2.98
C ILE A 13 -0.54 -1.19 4.20
N ASN A 14 -1.55 -1.43 5.03
CA ASN A 14 -1.43 -2.30 6.20
C ASN A 14 -0.98 -3.72 5.82
N LEU A 15 -1.55 -4.26 4.73
CA LEU A 15 -1.19 -5.57 4.23
C LEU A 15 0.27 -5.64 3.76
N LEU A 16 0.76 -4.61 3.07
CA LEU A 16 2.15 -4.51 2.66
C LEU A 16 3.10 -4.39 3.85
N CYS A 17 2.71 -3.70 4.93
CA CYS A 17 3.49 -3.68 6.18
C CYS A 17 3.65 -5.09 6.76
N VAL A 18 2.55 -5.84 6.89
CA VAL A 18 2.57 -7.20 7.45
C VAL A 18 3.30 -8.18 6.53
N CYS A 19 3.24 -7.98 5.22
CA CYS A 19 3.86 -8.85 4.22
C CYS A 19 5.29 -8.44 3.84
N SER A 20 5.93 -7.52 4.57
CA SER A 20 7.27 -7.02 4.24
C SER A 20 7.41 -6.56 2.78
N MET A 21 6.41 -5.84 2.27
CA MET A 21 6.28 -5.36 0.88
C MET A 21 6.21 -6.47 -0.18
N ASN A 22 6.01 -7.74 0.20
CA ASN A 22 5.84 -8.82 -0.74
C ASN A 22 4.43 -8.79 -1.35
N ALA A 23 4.31 -8.23 -2.56
CA ALA A 23 3.03 -8.11 -3.27
C ALA A 23 2.36 -9.47 -3.57
N SER A 24 3.15 -10.54 -3.76
CA SER A 24 2.59 -11.88 -3.99
C SER A 24 1.98 -12.47 -2.71
N GLU A 25 2.63 -12.25 -1.57
CA GLU A 25 2.09 -12.68 -0.26
C GLU A 25 0.88 -11.84 0.13
N ALA A 26 0.93 -10.52 -0.09
CA ALA A 26 -0.22 -9.63 0.11
C ALA A 26 -1.41 -10.09 -0.75
N ALA A 27 -1.18 -10.43 -2.02
CA ALA A 27 -2.23 -10.94 -2.89
C ALA A 27 -2.86 -12.23 -2.35
N ARG A 28 -2.03 -13.19 -1.89
CA ARG A 28 -2.51 -14.43 -1.26
C ARG A 28 -3.35 -14.18 -0.03
N ARG A 29 -2.88 -13.33 0.89
CA ARG A 29 -3.57 -13.02 2.16
C ARG A 29 -4.87 -12.24 1.98
N SER A 30 -4.95 -11.40 0.96
CA SER A 30 -6.16 -10.64 0.63
C SER A 30 -7.10 -11.37 -0.33
N TYR A 31 -6.80 -12.63 -0.70
CA TYR A 31 -7.54 -13.40 -1.71
C TYR A 31 -7.73 -12.64 -3.03
N CYS A 32 -6.76 -11.79 -3.37
CA CYS A 32 -6.76 -10.97 -4.56
C CYS A 32 -5.77 -11.51 -5.60
N HIS A 33 -5.99 -11.18 -6.86
CA HIS A 33 -4.95 -11.37 -7.87
C HIS A 33 -3.78 -10.40 -7.61
N ARG A 34 -2.54 -10.84 -7.88
CA ARG A 34 -1.35 -10.00 -7.69
C ARG A 34 -1.45 -8.67 -8.43
N ASN A 35 -2.03 -8.67 -9.63
CA ASN A 35 -2.19 -7.44 -10.41
C ASN A 35 -3.08 -6.40 -9.73
N THR A 36 -4.05 -6.83 -8.91
CA THR A 36 -4.86 -5.92 -8.11
C THR A 36 -4.00 -5.20 -7.09
N ILE A 37 -3.11 -5.91 -6.39
CA ILE A 37 -2.14 -5.30 -5.46
C ILE A 37 -1.21 -4.34 -6.19
N MET A 38 -0.65 -4.76 -7.33
CA MET A 38 0.23 -3.93 -8.15
C MET A 38 -0.47 -2.67 -8.66
N TYR A 39 -1.75 -2.76 -9.03
CA TYR A 39 -2.56 -1.61 -9.43
C TYR A 39 -2.66 -0.59 -8.29
N TYR A 40 -3.00 -1.01 -7.07
CA TYR A 40 -3.07 -0.08 -5.93
C TYR A 40 -1.71 0.51 -5.56
N ILE A 41 -0.64 -0.29 -5.60
CA ILE A 41 0.74 0.22 -5.41
C ILE A 41 1.03 1.34 -6.40
N GLN A 42 0.73 1.14 -7.68
CA GLN A 42 0.98 2.13 -8.71
C GLN A 42 0.06 3.35 -8.58
N LYS A 43 -1.23 3.15 -8.26
CA LYS A 43 -2.20 4.23 -8.03
C LYS A 43 -1.74 5.14 -6.89
N ILE A 44 -1.35 4.58 -5.75
CA ILE A 44 -0.85 5.32 -4.59
C ILE A 44 0.42 6.07 -4.96
N LYS A 45 1.37 5.41 -5.63
CA LYS A 45 2.63 6.02 -6.07
C LYS A 45 2.42 7.20 -7.01
N THR A 46 1.56 7.05 -8.02
CA THR A 46 1.26 8.12 -8.98
C THR A 46 0.62 9.34 -8.29
N ARG A 47 -0.29 9.11 -7.34
CA ARG A 47 -1.05 10.20 -6.70
C ARG A 47 -0.27 10.91 -5.59
N THR A 48 0.52 10.17 -4.83
CA THR A 48 1.19 10.69 -3.61
C THR A 48 2.68 10.96 -3.81
N GLY A 49 3.30 10.39 -4.85
CA GLY A 49 4.74 10.37 -5.05
C GLY A 49 5.48 9.36 -4.15
N LEU A 50 4.80 8.70 -3.22
CA LEU A 50 5.37 7.74 -2.27
C LEU A 50 5.24 6.31 -2.81
N ASN A 51 6.33 5.54 -2.81
CA ASN A 51 6.32 4.17 -3.31
C ASN A 51 6.02 3.15 -2.17
N PRO A 52 4.87 2.44 -2.17
CA PRO A 52 4.57 1.45 -1.13
C PRO A 52 5.54 0.26 -1.05
N LEU A 53 6.38 0.05 -2.08
CA LEU A 53 7.44 -0.97 -2.09
C LEU A 53 8.81 -0.44 -1.62
N CYS A 54 8.86 0.80 -1.15
CA CYS A 54 10.01 1.39 -0.46
C CYS A 54 9.69 1.50 1.03
N TYR A 55 10.53 0.93 1.89
CA TYR A 55 10.27 0.90 3.33
C TYR A 55 10.02 2.29 3.93
N ARG A 56 10.85 3.28 3.57
CA ARG A 56 10.74 4.65 4.09
C ARG A 56 9.42 5.32 3.70
N ASP A 57 8.95 5.08 2.47
CA ASP A 57 7.71 5.64 1.96
C ASP A 57 6.50 4.91 2.53
N LEU A 58 6.58 3.58 2.65
CA LEU A 58 5.55 2.75 3.27
C LEU A 58 5.28 3.19 4.72
N ARG A 59 6.32 3.50 5.50
CA ARG A 59 6.16 4.01 6.86
C ARG A 59 5.37 5.32 6.93
N LYS A 60 5.65 6.26 6.02
CA LYS A 60 4.89 7.53 5.93
C LYS A 60 3.43 7.27 5.55
N LEU A 61 3.19 6.33 4.63
CA LEU A 61 1.85 5.94 4.21
C LEU A 61 1.09 5.24 5.34
N GLU A 62 1.76 4.41 6.14
CA GLU A 62 1.16 3.74 7.31
C GLU A 62 0.77 4.75 8.39
N GLU A 63 1.58 5.77 8.63
CA GLU A 63 1.24 6.87 9.54
C GLU A 63 0.00 7.62 9.05
N ALA A 64 -0.04 7.99 7.77
CA ALA A 64 -1.21 8.64 7.16
C ALA A 64 -2.46 7.75 7.09
N ALA A 65 -2.33 6.42 7.22
CA ALA A 65 -3.47 5.50 7.25
C ALA A 65 -4.17 5.44 8.62
N LYS A 66 -3.49 5.87 9.70
CA LYS A 66 -4.01 5.85 11.08
C LYS A 66 -4.92 7.03 11.41
N ASP A 67 -4.81 8.12 10.64
CA ASP A 67 -5.69 9.30 10.69
C ASP A 67 -7.03 9.04 9.98
#